data_AF-A0A1A3QSB9-F1
#
_entry.id   AF-A0A1A3QSB9-F1
#
_cell.length_a   1.000
_cell.length_b   1.000
_cell.length_c   1.000
_cell.angle_alpha   90.00
_cell.angle_beta   90.00
_cell.angle_gamma   90.00
#
_symmetry.space_group_name_H-M   'P 1'
#
loop_
_entity.id
_entity.type
_entity.pdbx_description
1 polymer ?
#
loop_
_entity_poly.entity_id
_entity_poly.type
_entity_poly.pdbx_seq_one_letter_code
_entity_poly.pdbx_strand_id
1 'polypeptide(L)'
;MGSVVYRIGVLFAACGLALSAPVATADPVTLPPMTSGGGGPIIGGGNNSGIAQQLTGLGNPNVQEVDGSDAAQFITAAAAVGNPQLAAPFGLLKRAMACQTNNAGFGARAYRRNDGLWGGAMLVAAKSATPNVDALSACAKTNWRKPTTGSDTAMCNSGWTTPNSFDSRRSNAEAYYIFLAGSNDDFCNQLNGKYKTNAAAWPF
;
A
#
# COMPACT_ATOMS: atom_id res chain seq x y z
N MET A 1 38.42 -4.42 -79.86
CA MET A 1 37.05 -3.87 -79.94
C MET A 1 36.89 -2.88 -78.78
N GLY A 2 36.72 -1.59 -79.11
CA GLY A 2 36.08 -0.53 -78.31
C GLY A 2 36.61 -0.17 -76.93
N SER A 3 37.47 0.85 -76.84
CA SER A 3 37.47 1.81 -75.72
C SER A 3 36.35 2.85 -75.90
N VAL A 4 35.82 3.44 -74.83
CA VAL A 4 35.47 4.88 -74.66
C VAL A 4 34.78 5.13 -73.30
N VAL A 5 35.10 6.31 -72.76
CA VAL A 5 34.86 6.88 -71.43
C VAL A 5 33.55 7.70 -71.39
N TYR A 6 33.07 8.00 -70.17
CA TYR A 6 32.62 9.33 -69.67
C TYR A 6 31.15 9.57 -69.23
N ARG A 7 31.06 10.11 -67.99
CA ARG A 7 30.18 11.19 -67.43
C ARG A 7 29.02 10.84 -66.48
N ILE A 8 29.24 11.26 -65.21
CA ILE A 8 28.46 12.20 -64.36
C ILE A 8 27.00 11.88 -64.03
N GLY A 9 26.69 11.90 -62.72
CA GLY A 9 25.35 12.25 -62.23
C GLY A 9 25.12 11.92 -60.76
N VAL A 10 25.34 12.89 -59.86
CA VAL A 10 24.91 12.84 -58.45
C VAL A 10 23.39 12.95 -58.38
N LEU A 11 22.71 12.10 -57.60
CA LEU A 11 21.36 12.35 -57.09
C LEU A 11 21.22 11.80 -55.67
N PHE A 12 21.21 12.72 -54.70
CA PHE A 12 20.72 12.50 -53.35
C PHE A 12 19.22 12.21 -53.42
N ALA A 13 18.78 11.07 -52.87
CA ALA A 13 17.38 10.84 -52.55
C ALA A 13 17.27 10.43 -51.08
N ALA A 14 17.14 11.46 -50.24
CA ALA A 14 16.68 11.30 -48.87
C ALA A 14 15.24 10.79 -48.90
N CYS A 15 15.00 9.62 -48.31
CA CYS A 15 13.65 9.18 -47.97
C CYS A 15 13.68 8.73 -46.51
N GLY A 16 13.52 9.72 -45.62
CA GLY A 16 13.24 9.50 -44.21
C GLY A 16 11.87 8.87 -44.07
N LEU A 17 11.84 7.54 -43.94
CA LEU A 17 10.71 6.83 -43.35
C LEU A 17 10.88 6.89 -41.83
N ALA A 18 10.56 8.05 -41.27
CA ALA A 18 10.22 8.15 -39.86
C ALA A 18 8.90 7.40 -39.68
N LEU A 19 8.98 6.10 -39.42
CA LEU A 19 7.90 5.36 -38.78
C LEU A 19 7.71 6.01 -37.41
N SER A 20 6.78 6.96 -37.34
CA SER A 20 6.16 7.39 -36.10
C SER A 20 5.44 6.17 -35.52
N ALA A 21 6.20 5.32 -34.83
CA ALA A 21 5.63 4.34 -33.93
C ALA A 21 4.65 5.11 -33.04
N PRO A 22 3.39 4.66 -32.89
CA PRO A 22 2.52 5.25 -31.90
C PRO A 22 3.26 5.12 -30.58
N VAL A 23 3.56 6.26 -29.96
CA VAL A 23 3.93 6.30 -28.54
C VAL A 23 2.74 5.70 -27.83
N ALA A 24 2.85 4.43 -27.48
CA ALA A 24 1.96 3.80 -26.54
C ALA A 24 2.13 4.59 -25.24
N THR A 25 1.27 5.59 -25.04
CA THR A 25 0.89 5.99 -23.70
C THR A 25 0.29 4.73 -23.10
N ALA A 26 1.10 3.98 -22.37
CA ALA A 26 0.56 3.08 -21.37
C ALA A 26 -0.37 3.96 -20.54
N ASP A 27 -1.66 3.61 -20.50
CA ASP A 27 -2.56 4.20 -19.52
C ASP A 27 -1.80 4.18 -18.19
N PRO A 28 -1.54 5.33 -17.54
CA PRO A 28 -0.85 5.32 -16.28
C PRO A 28 -1.72 4.48 -15.35
N VAL A 29 -1.25 3.27 -15.04
CA VAL A 29 -2.00 2.36 -14.19
C VAL A 29 -1.97 2.98 -12.81
N THR A 30 -3.05 3.68 -12.48
CA THR A 30 -3.21 4.41 -11.24
C THR A 30 -4.02 3.60 -10.25
N LEU A 31 -3.83 3.89 -8.97
CA LEU A 31 -4.68 3.37 -7.91
C LEU A 31 -6.10 3.93 -8.03
N PRO A 32 -7.13 3.14 -7.67
CA PRO A 32 -8.52 3.58 -7.72
C PRO A 32 -8.73 4.83 -6.86
N PRO A 33 -9.69 5.71 -7.19
CA PRO A 33 -10.02 6.83 -6.31
C PRO A 33 -10.52 6.32 -4.96
N MET A 34 -10.34 7.13 -3.91
CA MET A 34 -10.94 6.85 -2.61
C MET A 34 -12.23 7.64 -2.46
N THR A 35 -13.26 6.97 -1.94
CA THR A 35 -14.55 7.59 -1.63
C THR A 35 -14.74 7.46 -0.14
N SER A 36 -14.95 8.59 0.55
CA SER A 36 -15.25 8.59 1.98
C SER A 36 -16.76 8.49 2.15
N GLY A 37 -17.23 7.41 2.76
CA GLY A 37 -18.61 7.16 3.18
C GLY A 37 -18.87 7.50 4.65
N GLY A 38 -17.84 7.89 5.41
CA GLY A 38 -17.98 8.31 6.82
C GLY A 38 -18.15 7.15 7.80
N GLY A 39 -17.73 5.92 7.44
CA GLY A 39 -17.96 4.69 8.22
C GLY A 39 -17.18 4.54 9.52
N GLY A 40 -16.32 5.50 9.87
CA GLY A 40 -15.48 5.45 11.07
C GLY A 40 -14.23 4.55 10.92
N PRO A 41 -13.44 4.37 11.99
CA PRO A 41 -12.14 3.71 11.94
C PRO A 41 -12.21 2.20 11.71
N ILE A 42 -13.33 1.53 12.02
CA ILE A 42 -13.45 0.07 12.04
C ILE A 42 -14.13 -0.48 10.78
N ILE A 43 -13.54 -1.52 10.17
CA ILE A 43 -14.20 -2.27 9.09
C ILE A 43 -15.44 -2.95 9.68
N GLY A 44 -16.60 -2.79 9.03
CA GLY A 44 -17.88 -3.29 9.53
C GLY A 44 -18.62 -2.29 10.44
N GLY A 45 -18.02 -1.11 10.69
CA GLY A 45 -18.64 -0.01 11.42
C GLY A 45 -18.29 0.00 12.91
N GLY A 46 -18.56 1.15 13.53
CA GLY A 46 -18.29 1.42 14.95
C GLY A 46 -17.19 2.44 15.17
N ASN A 47 -17.17 3.02 16.37
CA ASN A 47 -16.14 3.95 16.80
C ASN A 47 -15.30 3.31 17.90
N ASN A 48 -13.98 3.41 17.76
CA ASN A 48 -13.04 2.95 18.76
C ASN A 48 -11.87 3.93 18.80
N SER A 49 -11.82 4.73 19.85
CA SER A 49 -10.82 5.80 19.99
C SER A 49 -9.39 5.24 20.09
N GLY A 50 -9.20 4.08 20.70
CA GLY A 50 -7.89 3.43 20.80
C GLY A 50 -7.38 3.00 19.42
N ILE A 51 -8.24 2.37 18.61
CA ILE A 51 -7.88 2.00 17.24
C ILE A 51 -7.71 3.25 16.36
N ALA A 52 -8.58 4.25 16.48
CA ALA A 52 -8.46 5.51 15.75
C ALA A 52 -7.12 6.23 16.04
N GLN A 53 -6.62 6.14 17.27
CA GLN A 53 -5.30 6.67 17.64
C GLN A 53 -4.15 5.88 17.01
N GLN A 54 -4.32 4.57 16.77
CA GLN A 54 -3.31 3.78 16.06
C GLN A 54 -3.37 4.03 14.54
N LEU A 55 -4.56 4.32 13.98
CA LEU A 55 -4.74 4.68 12.57
C LEU A 55 -4.12 6.05 12.28
N THR A 56 -2.86 6.02 11.90
CA THR A 56 -2.01 7.20 11.97
C THR A 56 -2.10 8.03 10.72
N GLY A 57 -2.52 9.29 10.84
CA GLY A 57 -2.48 10.21 9.70
C GLY A 57 -1.05 10.58 9.28
N LEU A 58 -0.85 10.73 7.97
CA LEU A 58 0.34 11.35 7.41
C LEU A 58 0.26 12.88 7.46
N GLY A 59 -0.96 13.45 7.49
CA GLY A 59 -1.16 14.90 7.59
C GLY A 59 -0.64 15.67 6.37
N ASN A 60 -0.44 14.97 5.25
CA ASN A 60 0.05 15.53 4.01
C ASN A 60 -1.15 15.88 3.11
N PRO A 61 -1.35 17.14 2.70
CA PRO A 61 -2.49 17.53 1.87
C PRO A 61 -2.47 16.91 0.47
N ASN A 62 -1.33 16.37 0.03
CA ASN A 62 -1.20 15.67 -1.24
C ASN A 62 -1.62 14.19 -1.15
N VAL A 63 -2.09 13.76 0.01
CA VAL A 63 -2.46 12.39 0.31
C VAL A 63 -3.91 12.36 0.77
N GLN A 64 -4.71 11.59 0.06
CA GLN A 64 -6.04 11.24 0.50
C GLN A 64 -5.94 10.14 1.55
N GLU A 65 -6.77 10.22 2.58
CA GLU A 65 -6.88 9.19 3.62
C GLU A 65 -8.35 8.83 3.82
N VAL A 66 -8.67 7.55 3.89
CA VAL A 66 -10.00 7.05 4.24
C VAL A 66 -9.89 5.90 5.24
N ASP A 67 -10.94 5.69 6.04
CA ASP A 67 -10.93 4.78 7.17
C ASP A 67 -11.98 3.65 7.04
N GLY A 68 -11.83 2.61 7.85
CA GLY A 68 -12.81 1.54 8.04
C GLY A 68 -13.19 0.83 6.75
N SER A 69 -14.49 0.72 6.49
CA SER A 69 -15.02 0.01 5.31
C SER A 69 -14.57 0.63 3.98
N ASP A 70 -14.38 1.96 3.92
CA ASP A 70 -13.92 2.64 2.71
C ASP A 70 -12.46 2.27 2.40
N ALA A 71 -11.64 2.18 3.45
CA ALA A 71 -10.27 1.69 3.32
C ALA A 71 -10.24 0.23 2.85
N ALA A 72 -11.12 -0.64 3.38
CA ALA A 72 -11.20 -2.05 2.97
C ALA A 72 -11.61 -2.22 1.50
N GLN A 73 -12.55 -1.39 1.04
CA GLN A 73 -12.96 -1.33 -0.36
C GLN A 73 -11.81 -0.88 -1.25
N PHE A 74 -11.12 0.20 -0.88
CA PHE A 74 -9.93 0.67 -1.59
C PHE A 74 -8.85 -0.40 -1.67
N ILE A 75 -8.51 -1.07 -0.56
CA ILE A 75 -7.51 -2.16 -0.54
C ILE A 75 -7.92 -3.27 -1.51
N THR A 76 -9.21 -3.65 -1.51
CA THR A 76 -9.72 -4.72 -2.38
C THR A 76 -9.63 -4.35 -3.86
N ALA A 77 -9.95 -3.10 -4.22
CA ALA A 77 -9.86 -2.59 -5.57
C ALA A 77 -8.39 -2.38 -6.01
N ALA A 78 -7.56 -1.82 -5.12
CA ALA A 78 -6.13 -1.61 -5.34
C ALA A 78 -5.37 -2.92 -5.53
N ALA A 79 -5.77 -4.00 -4.85
CA ALA A 79 -5.21 -5.34 -5.05
C ALA A 79 -5.58 -5.96 -6.42
N ALA A 80 -6.55 -5.40 -7.14
CA ALA A 80 -7.03 -5.89 -8.44
C ALA A 80 -6.53 -5.04 -9.63
N VAL A 81 -5.72 -4.00 -9.39
CA VAL A 81 -5.18 -3.17 -10.47
C VAL A 81 -4.20 -3.97 -11.33
N GLY A 82 -4.13 -3.65 -12.63
CA GLY A 82 -3.30 -4.37 -13.58
C GLY A 82 -1.78 -4.20 -13.37
N ASN A 83 -1.35 -3.24 -12.56
CA ASN A 83 0.07 -3.02 -12.25
C ASN A 83 0.46 -3.85 -11.01
N PRO A 84 1.29 -4.90 -11.19
CA PRO A 84 1.64 -5.81 -10.10
C PRO A 84 2.44 -5.12 -8.99
N GLN A 85 3.20 -4.06 -9.30
CA GLN A 85 3.96 -3.33 -8.27
C GLN A 85 3.01 -2.57 -7.34
N LEU A 86 1.96 -1.96 -7.89
CA LEU A 86 0.93 -1.29 -7.11
C LEU A 86 0.03 -2.29 -6.39
N ALA A 87 -0.35 -3.40 -7.04
CA ALA A 87 -1.27 -4.38 -6.49
C ALA A 87 -0.65 -5.23 -5.35
N ALA A 88 0.65 -5.53 -5.43
CA ALA A 88 1.34 -6.43 -4.50
C ALA A 88 1.11 -6.12 -3.00
N PRO A 89 1.34 -4.88 -2.49
CA PRO A 89 1.14 -4.58 -1.07
C PRO A 89 -0.33 -4.74 -0.64
N PHE A 90 -1.27 -4.32 -1.48
CA PHE A 90 -2.70 -4.47 -1.19
C PHE A 90 -3.16 -5.92 -1.25
N GLY A 91 -2.51 -6.77 -2.06
CA GLY A 91 -2.73 -8.20 -2.07
C GLY A 91 -2.42 -8.87 -0.72
N LEU A 92 -1.37 -8.41 -0.01
CA LEU A 92 -1.05 -8.89 1.34
C LEU A 92 -2.09 -8.43 2.36
N LEU A 93 -2.46 -7.15 2.32
CA LEU A 93 -3.51 -6.59 3.17
C LEU A 93 -4.86 -7.29 2.96
N LYS A 94 -5.23 -7.55 1.70
CA LYS A 94 -6.45 -8.30 1.35
C LYS A 94 -6.46 -9.70 1.95
N ARG A 95 -5.32 -10.39 1.97
CA ARG A 95 -5.20 -11.70 2.63
C ARG A 95 -5.32 -11.60 4.14
N ALA A 96 -4.76 -10.56 4.76
CA ALA A 96 -4.94 -10.34 6.19
C ALA A 96 -6.41 -10.03 6.53
N MET A 97 -7.10 -9.19 5.75
CA MET A 97 -8.54 -8.93 5.95
C MET A 97 -9.39 -10.20 5.83
N ALA A 98 -8.99 -11.16 4.99
CA ALA A 98 -9.67 -12.45 4.88
C ALA A 98 -9.59 -13.31 6.16
N CYS A 99 -8.73 -12.97 7.12
CA CYS A 99 -8.70 -13.61 8.44
C CYS A 99 -9.83 -13.17 9.37
N GLN A 100 -10.56 -12.11 9.01
CA GLN A 100 -11.68 -11.60 9.79
C GLN A 100 -12.93 -12.46 9.60
N THR A 101 -13.74 -12.55 10.64
CA THR A 101 -15.10 -13.10 10.53
C THR A 101 -16.05 -11.95 10.20
N ASN A 102 -16.96 -12.17 9.24
CA ASN A 102 -17.98 -11.19 8.82
C ASN A 102 -17.43 -9.83 8.36
N ASN A 103 -16.21 -9.77 7.83
CA ASN A 103 -15.54 -8.52 7.44
C ASN A 103 -15.48 -7.47 8.57
N ALA A 104 -15.28 -7.93 9.82
CA ALA A 104 -15.18 -7.07 10.99
C ALA A 104 -13.99 -7.45 11.87
N GLY A 105 -13.42 -6.47 12.57
CA GLY A 105 -12.40 -6.69 13.60
C GLY A 105 -11.04 -6.04 13.40
N PHE A 106 -10.84 -5.35 12.28
CA PHE A 106 -9.69 -4.47 12.03
C PHE A 106 -10.20 -3.04 11.99
N GLY A 107 -9.46 -2.12 12.58
CA GLY A 107 -9.40 -0.77 12.06
C GLY A 107 -8.61 -0.75 10.77
N ALA A 108 -9.04 0.05 9.82
CA ALA A 108 -8.32 0.20 8.55
C ALA A 108 -8.17 1.67 8.21
N ARG A 109 -7.02 2.01 7.62
CA ARG A 109 -6.82 3.29 6.94
C ARG A 109 -6.09 3.06 5.65
N ALA A 110 -6.56 3.68 4.58
CA ALA A 110 -5.94 3.66 3.27
C ALA A 110 -5.40 5.05 2.91
N TYR A 111 -4.35 5.06 2.08
CA TYR A 111 -3.62 6.24 1.66
C TYR A 111 -3.40 6.18 0.17
N ARG A 112 -3.60 7.31 -0.50
CA ARG A 112 -3.41 7.45 -1.94
C ARG A 112 -2.88 8.84 -2.22
N ARG A 113 -1.80 8.95 -2.99
CA ARG A 113 -1.38 10.26 -3.50
C ARG A 113 -2.41 10.82 -4.47
N ASN A 114 -2.49 12.14 -4.55
CA ASN A 114 -3.35 12.81 -5.52
C ASN A 114 -3.05 12.45 -7.00
N ASP A 115 -1.82 12.06 -7.33
CA ASP A 115 -1.47 11.60 -8.68
C ASP A 115 -1.85 10.13 -8.96
N GLY A 116 -2.29 9.38 -7.94
CA GLY A 116 -2.68 7.97 -8.06
C GLY A 116 -1.55 6.99 -8.31
N LEU A 117 -0.28 7.44 -8.30
CA LEU A 117 0.89 6.62 -8.62
C LEU A 117 1.52 5.94 -7.39
N TRP A 118 1.05 6.26 -6.19
CA TRP A 118 1.33 5.47 -4.99
C TRP A 118 0.17 5.44 -4.01
N GLY A 119 0.25 4.43 -3.14
CA GLY A 119 -0.66 4.26 -2.03
C GLY A 119 -0.05 3.34 -0.98
N GLY A 120 -0.78 3.25 0.12
CA GLY A 120 -0.50 2.31 1.18
C GLY A 120 -1.77 2.08 1.98
N ALA A 121 -1.70 1.15 2.90
CA ALA A 121 -2.76 0.95 3.87
C ALA A 121 -2.21 0.37 5.15
N MET A 122 -2.97 0.62 6.21
CA MET A 122 -2.73 0.04 7.51
C MET A 122 -3.97 -0.70 8.00
N LEU A 123 -3.74 -1.80 8.70
CA LEU A 123 -4.75 -2.50 9.49
C LEU A 123 -4.31 -2.51 10.94
N VAL A 124 -5.27 -2.39 11.86
CA VAL A 124 -5.05 -2.41 13.30
C VAL A 124 -6.03 -3.41 13.92
N ALA A 125 -5.53 -4.47 14.53
CA ALA A 125 -6.32 -5.41 15.32
C ALA A 125 -6.17 -5.10 16.81
N ALA A 126 -7.29 -5.09 17.52
CA ALA A 126 -7.32 -4.91 18.97
C ALA A 126 -8.45 -5.76 19.58
N LYS A 127 -8.32 -6.14 20.85
CA LYS A 127 -9.32 -6.96 21.57
C LYS A 127 -10.68 -6.26 21.67
N SER A 128 -10.67 -4.94 21.69
CA SER A 128 -11.85 -4.06 21.71
C SER A 128 -12.64 -4.08 20.40
N ALA A 129 -12.04 -4.51 19.28
CA ALA A 129 -12.74 -4.67 18.00
C ALA A 129 -12.98 -6.14 17.62
N THR A 130 -12.20 -7.09 18.18
CA THR A 130 -12.39 -8.52 17.94
C THR A 130 -12.24 -9.32 19.24
N PRO A 131 -13.23 -10.17 19.59
CA PRO A 131 -13.16 -11.00 20.79
C PRO A 131 -11.92 -11.92 20.82
N ASN A 132 -11.45 -12.36 19.66
CA ASN A 132 -10.28 -13.24 19.52
C ASN A 132 -9.19 -12.58 18.67
N VAL A 133 -8.58 -11.53 19.22
CA VAL A 133 -7.51 -10.76 18.58
C VAL A 133 -6.26 -11.61 18.32
N ASP A 134 -5.99 -12.62 19.13
CA ASP A 134 -4.82 -13.47 18.97
C ASP A 134 -4.96 -14.40 17.77
N ALA A 135 -6.14 -15.01 17.57
CA ALA A 135 -6.40 -15.80 16.36
C ALA A 135 -6.38 -14.94 15.09
N LEU A 136 -6.99 -13.74 15.14
CA LEU A 136 -6.99 -12.81 14.01
C LEU A 136 -5.56 -12.38 13.64
N SER A 137 -4.79 -11.93 14.63
CA SER A 137 -3.43 -11.46 14.40
C SER A 137 -2.48 -12.60 14.02
N ALA A 138 -2.66 -13.81 14.56
CA ALA A 138 -1.89 -14.98 14.16
C ALA A 138 -2.13 -15.34 12.69
N CYS A 139 -3.40 -15.41 12.25
CA CYS A 139 -3.72 -15.66 10.84
C CYS A 139 -3.14 -14.59 9.92
N ALA A 140 -3.26 -13.31 10.30
CA ALA A 140 -2.73 -12.22 9.50
C ALA A 140 -1.20 -12.25 9.44
N LYS A 141 -0.52 -12.58 10.56
CA LYS A 141 0.94 -12.77 10.65
C LYS A 141 1.43 -13.92 9.76
N THR A 142 0.72 -15.04 9.70
CA THR A 142 1.07 -16.16 8.80
C THR A 142 1.05 -15.75 7.33
N ASN A 143 0.19 -14.80 6.96
CA ASN A 143 0.11 -14.26 5.60
C ASN A 143 1.08 -13.10 5.36
N TRP A 144 1.73 -12.58 6.39
CA TRP A 144 2.68 -11.47 6.32
C TRP A 144 4.09 -11.98 6.03
N ARG A 145 4.57 -11.74 4.82
CA ARG A 145 5.93 -12.15 4.41
C ARG A 145 6.97 -11.16 4.93
N LYS A 146 8.24 -11.55 5.02
CA LYS A 146 9.34 -10.61 5.30
C LYS A 146 9.49 -9.64 4.11
N PRO A 147 9.67 -8.32 4.33
CA PRO A 147 9.91 -7.40 3.23
C PRO A 147 11.16 -7.80 2.44
N THR A 148 11.03 -7.91 1.12
CA THR A 148 12.16 -8.08 0.21
C THR A 148 12.85 -6.73 0.06
N THR A 149 14.11 -6.63 0.46
CA THR A 149 14.95 -5.44 0.30
C THR A 149 14.93 -5.02 -1.17
N GLY A 150 14.26 -3.91 -1.49
CA GLY A 150 14.25 -3.31 -2.82
C GLY A 150 14.63 -1.82 -2.75
N SER A 151 14.63 -1.16 -3.91
CA SER A 151 14.94 0.26 -4.09
C SER A 151 14.00 1.21 -3.34
N ASP A 152 14.24 2.52 -3.43
CA ASP A 152 13.42 3.60 -2.84
C ASP A 152 11.94 3.58 -3.28
N THR A 153 11.66 3.01 -4.46
CA THR A 153 10.32 2.70 -4.99
C THR A 153 9.78 1.33 -4.58
N ALA A 154 10.54 0.55 -3.82
CA ALA A 154 10.15 -0.79 -3.44
C ALA A 154 8.96 -0.76 -2.49
N MET A 155 8.12 -1.76 -2.64
CA MET A 155 6.99 -1.96 -1.77
C MET A 155 7.51 -2.47 -0.42
N CYS A 156 6.99 -1.91 0.64
CA CYS A 156 7.31 -2.25 2.00
C CYS A 156 6.12 -2.96 2.64
N ASN A 157 6.43 -3.82 3.59
CA ASN A 157 5.44 -4.32 4.52
C ASN A 157 6.10 -4.53 5.88
N SER A 158 5.46 -4.02 6.93
CA SER A 158 5.95 -4.10 8.30
C SER A 158 4.81 -4.37 9.25
N GLY A 159 5.14 -4.97 10.37
CA GLY A 159 4.22 -5.26 11.44
C GLY A 159 4.73 -4.68 12.75
N TRP A 160 3.82 -4.12 13.54
CA TRP A 160 4.12 -3.59 14.86
C TRP A 160 3.15 -4.14 15.89
N THR A 161 3.60 -4.25 17.14
CA THR A 161 2.74 -4.53 18.29
C THR A 161 2.95 -3.42 19.31
N THR A 162 1.91 -2.64 19.59
CA THR A 162 1.91 -1.59 20.62
C THR A 162 0.94 -1.97 21.74
N PRO A 163 1.13 -1.45 22.96
CA PRO A 163 2.36 -0.85 23.45
C PRO A 163 3.40 -1.92 23.80
N ASN A 164 4.70 -1.62 23.66
CA ASN A 164 5.78 -2.55 24.00
C ASN A 164 6.45 -2.28 25.37
N SER A 165 6.06 -1.19 26.07
CA SER A 165 6.74 -0.74 27.30
C SER A 165 6.43 -1.63 28.51
N PHE A 166 7.37 -1.71 29.46
CA PHE A 166 7.22 -2.54 30.66
C PHE A 166 6.00 -2.13 31.52
N ASP A 167 5.75 -0.82 31.62
CA ASP A 167 4.67 -0.27 32.43
C ASP A 167 3.27 -0.54 31.85
N SER A 168 3.17 -0.51 30.52
CA SER A 168 1.92 -0.84 29.82
C SER A 168 1.59 -2.34 29.87
N ARG A 169 2.62 -3.21 29.88
CA ARG A 169 2.43 -4.65 30.16
C ARG A 169 1.97 -4.91 31.61
N ARG A 170 2.47 -4.13 32.57
CA ARG A 170 2.08 -4.23 33.99
C ARG A 170 0.64 -3.74 34.22
N SER A 171 0.21 -2.75 33.46
CA SER A 171 -1.10 -2.11 33.59
C SER A 171 -2.21 -2.80 32.78
N ASN A 172 -1.96 -3.99 32.21
CA ASN A 172 -2.88 -4.67 31.29
C ASN A 172 -3.40 -3.77 30.15
N ALA A 173 -2.53 -2.88 29.64
CA ALA A 173 -2.90 -2.03 28.52
C ALA A 173 -3.25 -2.89 27.30
N GLU A 174 -4.26 -2.47 26.55
CA GLU A 174 -4.70 -3.19 25.37
C GLU A 174 -3.58 -3.26 24.33
N ALA A 175 -3.34 -4.47 23.80
CA ALA A 175 -2.41 -4.70 22.72
C ALA A 175 -3.09 -4.41 21.36
N TYR A 176 -2.40 -3.64 20.53
CA TYR A 176 -2.75 -3.34 19.15
C TYR A 176 -1.72 -3.98 18.23
N TYR A 177 -2.22 -4.78 17.29
CA TYR A 177 -1.42 -5.38 16.23
C TYR A 177 -1.60 -4.57 14.96
N ILE A 178 -0.52 -3.95 14.50
CA ILE A 178 -0.52 -3.00 13.40
C ILE A 178 0.17 -3.64 12.20
N PHE A 179 -0.46 -3.53 11.06
CA PHE A 179 -0.05 -4.14 9.80
C PHE A 179 0.07 -3.01 8.79
N LEU A 180 1.25 -2.80 8.21
CA LEU A 180 1.53 -1.74 7.24
C LEU A 180 1.97 -2.37 5.91
N ALA A 181 1.41 -1.91 4.79
CA ALA A 181 1.96 -2.19 3.48
C ALA A 181 1.73 -1.02 2.51
N GLY A 182 2.72 -0.70 1.68
CA GLY A 182 2.66 0.42 0.74
C GLY A 182 4.00 0.72 0.08
N SER A 183 4.22 1.96 -0.34
CA SER A 183 5.53 2.43 -0.82
C SER A 183 6.51 2.67 0.33
N ASN A 184 7.78 2.30 0.15
CA ASN A 184 8.75 2.41 1.23
C ASN A 184 9.00 3.86 1.67
N ASP A 185 9.32 4.75 0.74
CA ASP A 185 9.72 6.12 1.06
C ASP A 185 8.56 7.00 1.51
N ASP A 186 7.45 7.00 0.77
CA ASP A 186 6.33 7.88 1.07
C ASP A 186 5.49 7.37 2.26
N PHE A 187 5.42 6.06 2.48
CA PHE A 187 4.49 5.44 3.44
C PHE A 187 5.19 4.78 4.63
N CYS A 188 5.95 3.70 4.39
CA CYS A 188 6.50 2.92 5.50
C CYS A 188 7.57 3.66 6.28
N ASN A 189 8.46 4.44 5.67
CA ASN A 189 9.51 5.15 6.40
C ASN A 189 8.92 6.12 7.44
N GLN A 190 7.89 6.88 7.05
CA GLN A 190 7.21 7.81 7.95
C GLN A 190 6.48 7.08 9.09
N LEU A 191 5.67 6.06 8.76
CA LEU A 191 4.89 5.34 9.77
C LEU A 191 5.76 4.46 10.68
N ASN A 192 6.76 3.78 10.14
CA ASN A 192 7.73 3.01 10.94
C ASN A 192 8.48 3.92 11.92
N GLY A 193 8.79 5.16 11.53
CA GLY A 193 9.37 6.15 12.43
C GLY A 193 8.53 6.40 13.68
N LYS A 194 7.19 6.40 13.55
CA LYS A 194 6.26 6.63 14.67
C LYS A 194 6.16 5.44 15.61
N TYR A 195 6.34 4.21 15.14
CA TYR A 195 6.23 3.00 15.96
C TYR A 195 7.54 2.55 16.61
N LYS A 196 8.70 2.92 16.06
CA LYS A 196 10.03 2.47 16.53
C LYS A 196 10.30 2.67 18.03
N THR A 197 9.69 3.67 18.66
CA THR A 197 9.96 4.03 20.07
C THR A 197 9.17 3.21 21.08
N ASN A 198 7.96 2.75 20.71
CA ASN A 198 6.99 2.17 21.66
C ASN A 198 6.31 0.89 21.14
N ALA A 199 6.83 0.29 20.06
CA ALA A 199 6.28 -0.91 19.44
C ALA A 199 7.34 -2.01 19.21
N ALA A 200 6.91 -3.27 19.24
CA ALA A 200 7.73 -4.40 18.84
C ALA A 200 7.50 -4.71 17.35
N ALA A 201 8.57 -4.72 16.55
CA ALA A 201 8.51 -5.01 15.12
C ALA A 201 8.36 -6.52 14.83
N TRP A 202 7.69 -6.86 13.73
CA TRP A 202 7.59 -8.22 13.19
C TRP A 202 7.26 -8.17 11.67
N PRO A 203 7.44 -9.25 10.88
CA PRO A 203 8.14 -10.49 11.21
C PRO A 203 9.65 -10.24 11.35
N PHE A 204 10.29 -10.96 12.27
CA PHE A 204 11.73 -10.94 12.52
C PHE A 204 12.51 -11.64 11.39
#